data_AF-A0A9N7NVP2-F1
#
_entry.id   AF-A0A9N7NVP2-F1
#
_cell.length_a   1.000
_cell.length_b   1.000
_cell.length_c   1.000
_cell.angle_alpha   90.00
_cell.angle_beta   90.00
_cell.angle_gamma   90.00
#
_symmetry.space_group_name_H-M   'P 1'
#
loop_
_entity.id
_entity.type
_entity.pdbx_description
1 polymer ?
#
loop_
_entity_poly.entity_id
_entity_poly.type
_entity_poly.pdbx_seq_one_letter_code
_entity_poly.pdbx_strand_id
1 'polypeptide(L)' 'LFTGQKVNLQESGIFFSRNTPTSFRDSICEVLQGIVPHRSTIYLGLPLGIGRSKREAFDFI' A
#
# COMPACT_ATOMS: atom_id res chain seq x y z
N LEU A 1 -3.43 14.49 -22.04
CA LEU A 1 -2.07 13.98 -22.32
C LEU A 1 -1.75 12.92 -21.28
N PHE A 2 -1.68 11.65 -21.69
CA PHE A 2 -1.19 10.56 -20.85
C PHE A 2 0.31 10.40 -21.12
N THR A 3 1.13 10.19 -20.10
CA THR A 3 2.59 10.11 -20.21
C THR A 3 3.07 8.81 -20.88
N GLY A 4 2.17 7.89 -21.23
CA GLY A 4 2.50 6.55 -21.76
C GLY A 4 3.14 5.61 -20.72
N GLN A 5 3.34 6.09 -19.49
CA GLN A 5 3.93 5.31 -18.40
C GLN A 5 2.94 4.24 -17.94
N LYS A 6 3.46 3.03 -17.72
CA LYS A 6 2.72 1.89 -17.16
C LYS A 6 3.08 1.73 -15.70
N VAL A 7 2.08 1.51 -14.85
CA VAL A 7 2.28 1.17 -13.44
C VAL A 7 2.63 -0.31 -13.34
N ASN A 8 3.69 -0.65 -12.62
CA ASN A 8 3.99 -2.03 -12.28
C ASN A 8 3.17 -2.44 -11.05
N LEU A 9 2.04 -3.12 -11.27
CA LEU A 9 1.15 -3.53 -10.18
C LEU A 9 1.73 -4.64 -9.29
N GLN A 10 2.76 -5.36 -9.73
CA GLN A 10 3.44 -6.39 -8.93
C GLN A 10 4.36 -5.77 -7.87
N GLU A 11 5.02 -4.65 -8.22
CA GLU A 11 5.91 -3.89 -7.31
C GLU A 11 5.19 -2.73 -6.61
N SER A 12 3.92 -2.49 -6.97
CA SER A 12 3.09 -1.48 -6.31
C SER A 12 2.36 -2.11 -5.12
N GLY A 13 2.10 -1.28 -4.11
CA GLY A 13 1.23 -1.63 -2.99
C GLY A 13 0.02 -0.71 -2.89
N ILE A 14 -1.05 -1.19 -2.27
CA ILE A 14 -2.24 -0.39 -1.95
C ILE A 14 -2.47 -0.33 -0.44
N PHE A 15 -2.93 0.83 0.03
CA PHE A 15 -3.34 1.06 1.42
C PHE A 15 -4.78 1.53 1.46
N PHE A 16 -5.54 1.04 2.43
CA PHE A 16 -6.92 1.44 2.67
C PHE A 16 -7.04 2.20 3.98
N SER A 17 -7.89 3.23 4.01
CA SER A 17 -8.22 3.92 5.25
C SER A 17 -9.00 2.99 6.18
N ARG A 18 -8.93 3.26 7.49
CA ARG A 18 -9.56 2.42 8.53
C ARG A 18 -11.04 2.14 8.27
N ASN A 19 -11.76 3.12 7.72
CA ASN A 19 -13.20 3.08 7.51
C ASN A 19 -13.61 2.53 6.13
N THR A 20 -12.66 2.00 5.35
CA THR A 20 -12.98 1.37 4.06
C THR A 20 -13.61 0.00 4.30
N PRO A 21 -14.85 -0.29 3.85
CA PRO A 21 -15.49 -1.61 4.02
C PRO A 21 -14.70 -2.72 3.31
N THR A 22 -14.63 -3.91 3.90
CA THR A 22 -13.86 -5.05 3.36
C THR A 22 -14.30 -5.42 1.95
N SER A 23 -15.61 -5.50 1.69
CA SER A 23 -16.16 -5.80 0.36
C SER A 23 -15.67 -4.83 -0.71
N PHE A 24 -15.51 -3.55 -0.36
CA PHE A 24 -14.99 -2.56 -1.28
C PHE A 24 -13.48 -2.74 -1.51
N ARG A 25 -12.71 -3.08 -0.47
CA ARG A 25 -11.28 -3.39 -0.62
C ARG A 25 -11.08 -4.56 -1.57
N ASP A 26 -11.85 -5.62 -1.39
CA ASP A 26 -11.75 -6.84 -2.20
C ASP A 26 -12.06 -6.53 -3.68
N SER A 27 -13.12 -5.75 -3.94
CA SER A 27 -13.46 -5.33 -5.30
C SER A 27 -12.35 -4.50 -5.97
N ILE A 28 -11.69 -3.61 -5.22
CA ILE A 28 -10.59 -2.79 -5.73
C ILE A 28 -9.36 -3.66 -6.01
N CYS A 29 -9.05 -4.60 -5.12
CA CYS A 29 -7.94 -5.53 -5.32
C CYS A 29 -8.16 -6.39 -6.57
N GLU A 30 -9.39 -6.88 -6.80
CA GLU A 30 -9.74 -7.65 -7.99
C GLU A 30 -9.55 -6.82 -9.29
N VAL A 31 -10.05 -5.58 -9.31
CA VAL A 31 -9.87 -4.66 -10.45
C VAL A 31 -8.39 -4.37 -10.73
N LEU A 32 -7.57 -4.32 -9.69
CA LEU A 32 -6.13 -4.08 -9.77
C LEU A 32 -5.31 -5.37 -9.92
N GLN A 33 -5.86 -6.39 -10.60
CA GLN A 33 -5.17 -7.65 -10.93
C GLN A 33 -4.73 -8.45 -9.71
N GLY A 34 -5.50 -8.38 -8.62
CA GLY A 34 -5.21 -9.13 -7.39
C GLY A 34 -4.08 -8.51 -6.57
N ILE A 35 -3.86 -7.19 -6.67
CA ILE A 35 -2.89 -6.49 -5.82
C ILE A 35 -3.17 -6.78 -4.33
N VAL A 36 -2.13 -7.10 -3.58
CA VAL A 36 -2.26 -7.44 -2.17
C VAL A 36 -2.10 -6.17 -1.33
N PRO A 37 -3.04 -5.87 -0.41
CA PRO A 37 -2.89 -4.73 0.49
C PRO A 37 -1.65 -4.93 1.36
N HIS A 38 -0.74 -3.96 1.34
CA HIS A 38 0.52 -4.07 2.07
C HIS A 38 0.35 -3.52 3.48
N ARG A 39 0.92 -4.20 4.48
CA ARG A 39 0.82 -3.77 5.90
C ARG A 39 1.93 -2.81 6.32
N SER A 40 3.10 -2.87 5.67
CA SER A 40 4.23 -1.95 5.90
C SER A 40 5.16 -1.99 4.68
N THR A 41 5.14 -0.98 3.81
CA THR A 41 6.09 -0.92 2.69
C THR A 41 7.31 -0.12 3.12
N ILE A 42 8.51 -0.55 2.71
CA ILE A 42 9.72 0.26 2.82
C ILE A 42 9.83 1.05 1.52
N TYR A 43 9.87 2.38 1.61
CA TYR A 43 10.10 3.25 0.47
C TYR A 43 11.37 4.04 0.70
N LEU A 44 12.35 3.85 -0.19
CA LEU A 44 13.68 4.47 -0.09
C LEU A 44 14.34 4.22 1.29
N GLY A 45 14.17 3.03 1.85
CA GLY A 45 14.73 2.66 3.16
C GLY A 45 13.91 3.11 4.37
N LEU A 46 12.75 3.76 4.18
CA LEU A 46 11.89 4.23 5.27
C LEU A 46 10.53 3.51 5.26
N PRO A 47 10.01 3.05 6.40
CA PRO A 47 8.69 2.47 6.48
C PRO A 47 7.60 3.52 6.17
N LEU A 48 6.78 3.24 5.16
CA LEU A 48 5.55 3.96 4.86
C LEU A 48 4.40 3.40 5.69
N GLY A 49 3.52 4.29 6.15
CA GLY A 49 2.37 3.91 6.99
C GLY A 49 2.66 3.97 8.49
N ILE A 50 3.51 4.90 8.93
CA ILE A 50 3.71 5.23 10.34
C ILE A 50 2.37 5.66 10.96
N GLY A 51 1.75 4.75 11.71
CA GLY A 51 0.66 5.07 12.62
C GLY A 51 1.16 5.88 13.82
N ARG A 52 0.33 6.01 14.87
CA ARG A 52 0.70 6.81 16.07
C ARG A 52 1.97 6.32 16.80
N SER A 53 2.43 5.08 16.56
CA SER A 53 3.65 4.52 17.14
C SER A 53 4.82 4.70 16.16
N LYS A 54 5.58 5.78 16.34
CA LYS A 54 6.86 6.00 15.63
C LYS A 54 7.98 5.08 16.15
N ARG A 55 7.82 4.45 17.31
CA ARG A 55 8.87 3.59 17.90
C ARG A 55 8.94 2.22 17.23
N GLU A 56 7.82 1.52 17.10
CA GLU A 56 7.80 0.19 16.46
C GLU A 56 8.25 0.19 15.00
N ALA A 57 8.07 1.30 14.27
CA ALA A 57 8.48 1.39 12.87
C ALA A 57 10.01 1.49 12.70
N PHE A 58 10.74 1.97 13.73
CA PHE A 58 12.17 2.26 13.66
C PHE A 58 13.02 1.38 14.59
N ASP A 59 12.43 0.48 15.39
CA ASP A 59 13.18 -0.39 16.33
C ASP A 59 14.12 -1.40 15.64
N PHE A 60 14.03 -1.55 14.31
CA PHE A 60 14.89 -2.43 13.51
C PHE A 60 16.03 -1.69 12.77
N ILE A 61 16.13 -0.37 12.91
CA ILE A 61 17.22 0.47 12.38
C ILE A 61 18.17 0.83 13.52
#